data_AF-A0A3A9FJW1-F1
#
_entry.id   AF-A0A3A9FJW1-F1
#
_cell.length_a   1.000
_cell.length_b   1.000
_cell.length_c   1.000
_cell.angle_alpha   90.00
_cell.angle_beta   90.00
_cell.angle_gamma   90.00
#
_symmetry.space_group_name_H-M   'P 1'
#
loop_
_entity.id
_entity.type
_entity.pdbx_description
1 polymer ?
#
loop_
_entity_poly.entity_id
_entity_poly.type
_entity_poly.pdbx_seq_one_letter_code
_entity_poly.pdbx_strand_id
1 'polypeptide(L)'
;MKTLIITNKERFPEQDKRSSQFLKSLKNMGIEGEIYNIHRDKPLHIQFLEIQKRNAPLIVSFDFAGFEFRTEQEEISLNLLYGRIAYILLNHWKIYENPLKERMNFSMFVYCQGEEEAKRVRQEFPDVPNIGFYEGKGEEIQWNPLIEKILLDTELEMV
;
A
#
# COMPACT_ATOMS: atom_id res chain seq x y z
N MET A 1 -14.72 -9.63 0.67
CA MET A 1 -14.13 -8.49 -0.11
C MET A 1 -12.84 -8.92 -0.82
N LYS A 2 -12.57 -8.45 -2.05
CA LYS A 2 -11.30 -8.69 -2.77
C LYS A 2 -10.25 -7.62 -2.46
N THR A 3 -9.05 -8.03 -2.07
CA THR A 3 -7.89 -7.16 -1.83
C THR A 3 -6.78 -7.46 -2.82
N LEU A 4 -6.21 -6.42 -3.44
CA LEU A 4 -5.03 -6.54 -4.29
C LEU A 4 -3.80 -6.05 -3.54
N ILE A 5 -2.79 -6.90 -3.42
CA ILE A 5 -1.51 -6.55 -2.81
C ILE A 5 -0.51 -6.24 -3.92
N ILE A 6 0.00 -5.01 -3.99
CA ILE A 6 0.99 -4.58 -4.97
C ILE A 6 2.37 -4.59 -4.32
N THR A 7 3.33 -5.24 -4.99
CA THR A 7 4.73 -5.32 -4.57
C THR A 7 5.67 -4.91 -5.70
N ASN A 8 6.89 -4.50 -5.36
CA ASN A 8 8.02 -4.35 -6.27
C ASN A 8 9.22 -5.12 -5.67
N LYS A 9 9.20 -6.45 -5.82
CA LYS A 9 10.20 -7.37 -5.25
C LYS A 9 11.59 -7.20 -5.87
N GLU A 10 11.67 -6.66 -7.09
CA GLU A 10 12.94 -6.34 -7.72
C GLU A 10 13.66 -5.20 -7.01
N ARG A 11 12.90 -4.21 -6.52
CA ARG A 11 13.42 -3.08 -5.74
C ARG A 11 13.56 -3.40 -4.26
N PHE A 12 12.61 -4.14 -3.69
CA PHE A 12 12.52 -4.46 -2.27
C PHE A 12 12.29 -5.97 -2.07
N PRO A 13 13.36 -6.80 -2.10
CA PRO A 13 13.24 -8.26 -2.02
C PRO A 13 12.52 -8.76 -0.75
N GLU A 14 12.60 -8.01 0.35
CA GLU A 14 11.92 -8.31 1.60
C GLU A 14 10.40 -8.39 1.46
N GLN A 15 9.82 -7.72 0.46
CA GLN A 15 8.38 -7.73 0.20
C GLN A 15 7.85 -9.11 -0.14
N ASP A 16 8.66 -10.02 -0.69
CA ASP A 16 8.21 -11.36 -1.05
C ASP A 16 7.67 -12.12 0.18
N LYS A 17 8.45 -12.12 1.25
CA LYS A 17 8.06 -12.71 2.52
C LYS A 17 6.91 -11.95 3.18
N ARG A 18 6.96 -10.61 3.19
CA ARG A 18 5.98 -9.76 3.89
C ARG A 18 4.60 -9.81 3.25
N SER A 19 4.53 -9.68 1.94
CA SER A 19 3.28 -9.80 1.19
C SER A 19 2.66 -11.19 1.33
N SER A 20 3.46 -12.25 1.37
CA SER A 20 2.98 -13.62 1.62
C SER A 20 2.40 -13.78 3.03
N GLN A 21 3.04 -13.20 4.05
CA GLN A 21 2.52 -13.20 5.43
C GLN A 21 1.24 -12.39 5.58
N PHE A 22 1.16 -11.23 4.93
CA PHE A 22 -0.03 -10.40 4.89
C PHE A 22 -1.19 -11.12 4.18
N LEU A 23 -0.93 -11.74 3.02
CA LEU A 23 -1.91 -12.53 2.28
C LEU A 23 -2.44 -13.71 3.12
N LYS A 24 -1.57 -14.41 3.85
CA LYS A 24 -1.98 -15.47 4.77
C LYS A 24 -2.93 -14.93 5.85
N SER A 25 -2.63 -13.75 6.38
CA SER A 25 -3.44 -13.10 7.41
C SER A 25 -4.82 -12.68 6.88
N LEU A 26 -4.89 -12.09 5.68
CA LEU A 26 -6.15 -11.82 4.98
C LEU A 26 -6.99 -13.10 4.83
N LYS A 27 -6.39 -14.19 4.34
CA LYS A 27 -7.09 -15.47 4.16
C LYS A 27 -7.62 -16.05 5.47
N ASN A 28 -6.84 -15.95 6.54
CA ASN A 28 -7.27 -16.39 7.87
C ASN A 28 -8.46 -15.57 8.40
N MET A 29 -8.58 -14.32 7.97
CA MET A 29 -9.71 -13.42 8.27
C MET A 29 -10.87 -13.60 7.29
N GLY A 30 -10.82 -14.56 6.35
CA GLY A 30 -11.88 -14.77 5.35
C GLY A 30 -11.89 -13.75 4.20
N ILE A 31 -10.80 -12.98 4.03
CA ILE A 31 -10.69 -11.96 2.98
C ILE A 31 -9.96 -12.54 1.77
N GLU A 32 -10.53 -12.36 0.58
CA GLU A 32 -9.88 -12.75 -0.67
C GLU A 32 -8.71 -11.80 -0.96
N GLY A 33 -7.54 -12.37 -1.26
CA GLY A 33 -6.34 -11.61 -1.56
C GLY A 33 -5.60 -12.16 -2.78
N GLU A 34 -5.04 -11.26 -3.58
CA GLU A 34 -4.16 -11.58 -4.71
C GLU A 34 -2.91 -10.71 -4.62
N ILE A 35 -1.72 -11.27 -4.93
CA ILE A 35 -0.48 -10.49 -5.03
C ILE A 35 -0.19 -10.19 -6.50
N TYR A 36 0.05 -8.93 -6.81
CA TYR A 36 0.58 -8.46 -8.08
C TYR A 36 1.97 -7.86 -7.87
N ASN A 37 2.98 -8.48 -8.48
CA ASN A 37 4.32 -7.93 -8.47
C ASN A 37 4.54 -7.06 -9.71
N ILE A 38 5.12 -5.89 -9.53
CA ILE A 38 5.53 -5.03 -10.63
C ILE A 38 6.79 -5.60 -11.26
N HIS A 39 6.79 -5.59 -12.59
CA HIS A 39 7.82 -6.17 -13.44
C HIS A 39 8.53 -5.06 -14.21
N ARG A 40 9.85 -4.97 -14.10
CA ARG A 40 10.62 -3.90 -14.76
C ARG A 40 10.64 -4.01 -16.28
N ASP A 41 10.56 -5.24 -16.80
CA ASP A 41 10.59 -5.56 -18.22
C ASP A 41 9.23 -5.35 -18.92
N LYS A 42 8.19 -5.00 -18.16
CA LYS A 42 6.83 -4.81 -18.66
C LYS A 42 6.44 -3.33 -18.66
N PRO A 43 5.88 -2.79 -19.77
CA PRO A 43 5.48 -1.40 -19.80
C PRO A 43 4.45 -1.05 -18.70
N LEU A 44 4.68 0.06 -18.00
CA LEU A 44 3.86 0.50 -16.86
C LEU A 44 2.37 0.62 -17.21
N HIS A 45 2.03 1.13 -18.40
CA HIS A 45 0.64 1.25 -18.85
C HIS A 45 -0.06 -0.11 -19.01
N ILE A 46 0.65 -1.17 -19.40
CA ILE A 46 0.08 -2.53 -19.48
C ILE A 46 -0.17 -3.06 -18.07
N GLN A 47 0.81 -2.87 -17.18
CA GLN A 47 0.68 -3.31 -15.78
C GLN A 47 -0.47 -2.58 -15.08
N PHE A 48 -0.61 -1.29 -15.33
CA PHE A 48 -1.72 -0.48 -14.84
C PHE A 48 -3.08 -1.04 -15.28
N LEU A 49 -3.25 -1.34 -16.57
CA LEU A 49 -4.50 -1.92 -17.10
C LEU A 49 -4.80 -3.30 -16.48
N GLU A 50 -3.78 -4.09 -16.19
CA GLU A 50 -3.96 -5.38 -15.50
C GLU A 50 -4.41 -5.21 -14.05
N ILE A 51 -3.83 -4.25 -13.33
CA ILE A 51 -4.24 -3.90 -11.98
C ILE A 51 -5.69 -3.39 -12.00
N GLN A 52 -6.01 -2.48 -12.92
CA GLN A 52 -7.35 -1.91 -13.07
C GLN A 52 -8.42 -2.99 -13.33
N LYS A 53 -8.13 -3.96 -14.23
CA LYS A 53 -9.04 -5.07 -14.54
C LYS A 53 -9.40 -5.95 -13.33
N ARG A 54 -8.60 -5.94 -12.27
CA ARG A 54 -8.88 -6.71 -11.06
C ARG A 54 -10.01 -6.13 -10.24
N ASN A 55 -10.34 -4.84 -10.46
CA ASN A 55 -11.42 -4.10 -9.82
C ASN A 55 -11.49 -4.34 -8.30
N ALA A 56 -10.33 -4.21 -7.64
CA ALA A 56 -10.20 -4.50 -6.23
C ALA A 56 -10.65 -3.27 -5.41
N PRO A 57 -11.66 -3.38 -4.52
CA PRO A 57 -12.09 -2.27 -3.66
C PRO A 57 -10.99 -1.81 -2.70
N LEU A 58 -10.12 -2.73 -2.26
CA LEU A 58 -8.94 -2.42 -1.47
C LEU A 58 -7.67 -2.78 -2.24
N ILE A 59 -6.75 -1.83 -2.33
CA ILE A 59 -5.39 -2.01 -2.84
C ILE A 59 -4.42 -1.74 -1.69
N VAL A 60 -3.60 -2.74 -1.36
CA VAL A 60 -2.53 -2.62 -0.37
C VAL A 60 -1.21 -2.57 -1.13
N SER A 61 -0.43 -1.51 -0.98
CA SER A 61 0.88 -1.35 -1.60
C SER A 61 1.97 -1.39 -0.55
N PHE A 62 2.98 -2.24 -0.74
CA PHE A 62 4.17 -2.22 0.09
C PHE A 62 5.19 -1.22 -0.47
N ASP A 63 5.67 -0.32 0.40
CA ASP A 63 6.77 0.62 0.10
C ASP A 63 6.56 1.46 -1.17
N PHE A 64 5.33 1.95 -1.36
CA PHE A 64 4.92 2.71 -2.54
C PHE A 64 5.13 1.95 -3.87
N ALA A 65 5.08 0.61 -3.87
CA ALA A 65 5.00 -0.15 -5.10
C ALA A 65 3.76 0.27 -5.92
N GLY A 66 3.98 0.65 -7.18
CA GLY A 66 2.94 1.15 -8.08
C GLY A 66 2.77 2.66 -8.09
N PHE A 67 3.52 3.37 -7.25
CA PHE A 67 3.55 4.83 -7.29
C PHE A 67 4.09 5.38 -8.61
N GLU A 68 4.95 4.60 -9.28
CA GLU A 68 5.47 4.83 -10.63
C GLU A 68 4.41 4.81 -11.74
N PHE A 69 3.17 4.36 -11.49
CA PHE A 69 2.09 4.47 -12.47
C PHE A 69 1.61 5.91 -12.68
N ARG A 70 2.05 6.86 -11.84
CA ARG A 70 1.75 8.29 -11.99
C ARG A 70 2.42 8.83 -13.25
N THR A 71 1.68 9.64 -14.01
CA THR A 71 2.22 10.39 -15.14
C THR A 71 2.46 11.84 -14.72
N GLU A 72 3.45 12.50 -15.31
CA GLU A 72 3.78 13.92 -15.03
C GLU A 72 2.62 14.88 -15.39
N GLN A 73 1.67 14.44 -16.23
CA GLN A 73 0.59 15.25 -16.78
C GLN A 73 -0.78 14.96 -16.14
N GLU A 74 -0.97 13.79 -15.52
CA GLU A 74 -2.20 13.44 -14.82
C GLU A 74 -1.84 13.10 -13.37
N GLU A 75 -2.00 14.07 -12.47
CA GLU A 75 -1.51 14.02 -11.10
C GLU A 75 -1.93 12.77 -10.31
N ILE A 76 -2.93 11.98 -10.72
CA ILE A 76 -3.27 10.73 -10.02
C ILE A 76 -3.93 9.67 -10.94
N SER A 77 -3.14 9.01 -11.81
CA SER A 77 -3.58 7.81 -12.55
C SER A 77 -4.11 6.70 -11.63
N LEU A 78 -3.61 6.63 -10.39
CA LEU A 78 -4.07 5.71 -9.35
C LEU A 78 -5.55 5.90 -8.98
N ASN A 79 -6.14 7.07 -9.20
CA ASN A 79 -7.57 7.30 -8.97
C ASN A 79 -8.43 6.47 -9.93
N LEU A 80 -7.89 6.14 -11.11
CA LEU A 80 -8.58 5.32 -12.11
C LEU A 80 -8.59 3.82 -11.74
N LEU A 81 -7.99 3.45 -10.60
CA LEU A 81 -8.10 2.10 -10.03
C LEU A 81 -9.41 1.91 -9.24
N TYR A 82 -10.17 2.98 -8.97
CA TYR A 82 -11.48 2.98 -8.31
C TYR A 82 -11.55 2.31 -6.92
N GLY A 83 -10.41 1.99 -6.31
CA GLY A 83 -10.29 1.41 -4.97
C GLY A 83 -9.68 2.36 -3.95
N ARG A 84 -9.82 2.01 -2.66
CA ARG A 84 -9.06 2.64 -1.56
C ARG A 84 -7.64 2.09 -1.57
N ILE A 85 -6.64 2.96 -1.35
CA ILE A 85 -5.23 2.56 -1.42
C ILE A 85 -4.59 2.72 -0.03
N ALA A 86 -4.06 1.63 0.52
CA ALA A 86 -3.29 1.61 1.75
C ALA A 86 -1.82 1.30 1.44
N TYR A 87 -0.93 2.25 1.70
CA TYR A 87 0.50 2.07 1.64
C TYR A 87 1.02 1.59 2.99
N ILE A 88 1.73 0.46 3.02
CA ILE A 88 2.41 -0.06 4.20
C ILE A 88 3.91 0.18 4.00
N LEU A 89 4.50 1.01 4.85
CA LEU A 89 5.92 1.36 4.80
C LEU A 89 6.71 0.44 5.73
N LEU A 90 7.49 -0.46 5.15
CA LEU A 90 8.28 -1.46 5.87
C LEU A 90 9.65 -0.94 6.33
N ASN A 91 10.11 0.16 5.72
CA ASN A 91 11.39 0.79 6.05
C ASN A 91 11.20 2.22 6.55
N HIS A 92 12.30 2.84 6.98
CA HIS A 92 12.34 4.21 7.47
C HIS A 92 11.91 5.20 6.37
N TRP A 93 11.14 6.23 6.74
CA TRP A 93 10.47 7.14 5.79
C TRP A 93 11.40 7.79 4.75
N LYS A 94 12.67 8.04 5.10
CA LYS A 94 13.69 8.65 4.22
C LYS A 94 13.84 7.95 2.87
N ILE A 95 13.59 6.64 2.80
CA ILE A 95 13.65 5.88 1.54
C ILE A 95 12.52 6.31 0.58
N TYR A 96 11.46 6.88 1.13
CA TYR A 96 10.23 7.29 0.44
C TYR A 96 10.08 8.81 0.36
N GLU A 97 11.13 9.58 0.63
CA GLU A 97 11.07 11.05 0.61
C GLU A 97 10.47 11.60 -0.68
N ASN A 98 10.85 11.04 -1.84
CA ASN A 98 10.29 11.43 -3.12
C ASN A 98 8.78 11.13 -3.20
N PRO A 99 8.30 9.87 -3.04
CA PRO A 99 6.86 9.60 -2.98
C PRO A 99 6.07 10.42 -1.96
N LEU A 100 6.64 10.75 -0.80
CA LEU A 100 5.98 11.50 0.26
C LEU A 100 5.83 13.00 -0.04
N LYS A 101 6.67 13.57 -0.94
CA LYS A 101 6.55 14.96 -1.40
C LYS A 101 5.50 15.14 -2.51
N GLU A 102 5.11 14.05 -3.14
CA GLU A 102 4.16 14.05 -4.24
C GLU A 102 2.72 14.12 -3.72
N ARG A 103 1.84 14.82 -4.43
CA ARG A 103 0.44 15.00 -4.00
C ARG A 103 -0.28 13.66 -3.87
N MET A 104 -0.94 13.40 -2.75
CA MET A 104 -1.74 12.19 -2.54
C MET A 104 -3.24 12.53 -2.45
N ASN A 105 -4.09 11.58 -2.84
CA ASN A 105 -5.54 11.74 -2.70
C ASN A 105 -5.98 11.47 -1.25
N PHE A 106 -7.05 12.10 -0.78
CA PHE A 106 -7.72 11.83 0.49
C PHE A 106 -8.20 10.38 0.64
N SER A 107 -8.31 9.62 -0.46
CA SER A 107 -8.63 8.18 -0.46
C SER A 107 -7.41 7.27 -0.26
N MET A 108 -6.22 7.84 -0.06
CA MET A 108 -4.98 7.13 0.23
C MET A 108 -4.68 7.15 1.73
N PHE A 109 -4.10 6.05 2.21
CA PHE A 109 -3.76 5.82 3.61
C PHE A 109 -2.31 5.37 3.69
N VAL A 110 -1.56 5.86 4.67
CA VAL A 110 -0.14 5.52 4.83
C VAL A 110 0.11 4.99 6.22
N TYR A 111 0.60 3.76 6.33
CA TYR A 111 0.88 3.09 7.60
C TYR A 111 2.38 2.94 7.79
N CYS A 112 2.91 3.66 8.77
CA CYS A 112 4.32 3.62 9.15
C CYS A 112 4.59 2.54 10.20
N GLN A 113 5.83 2.06 10.27
CA GLN A 113 6.27 1.18 11.34
C GLN A 113 6.46 1.95 12.65
N GLY A 114 5.50 1.79 13.57
CA GLY A 114 5.49 2.43 14.88
C GLY A 114 5.01 3.89 14.87
N GLU A 115 4.55 4.33 16.03
CA GLU A 115 3.94 5.66 16.20
C GLU A 115 4.93 6.80 15.95
N GLU A 116 6.19 6.65 16.34
CA GLU A 116 7.22 7.70 16.19
C GLU A 116 7.56 7.98 14.71
N GLU A 117 7.62 6.95 13.86
CA GLU A 117 7.79 7.16 12.42
C GLU A 117 6.57 7.86 11.83
N ALA A 118 5.34 7.47 12.22
CA ALA A 118 4.13 8.15 11.77
C ALA A 118 4.09 9.62 12.19
N LYS A 119 4.51 9.95 13.43
CA LYS A 119 4.63 11.34 13.90
C LYS A 119 5.60 12.14 13.03
N ARG A 120 6.77 11.58 12.72
CA ARG A 120 7.76 12.23 11.86
C ARG A 120 7.23 12.48 10.45
N VAL A 121 6.60 11.48 9.84
CA VAL A 121 6.01 11.63 8.50
C VAL A 121 4.96 12.74 8.51
N ARG A 122 4.09 12.81 9.53
CA ARG A 122 3.11 13.92 9.66
C ARG A 122 3.75 15.29 9.81
N GLN A 123 4.90 15.38 10.49
CA GLN A 123 5.62 16.64 10.70
C GLN A 123 6.35 17.10 9.44
N GLU A 124 7.01 16.17 8.75
CA GLU A 124 7.84 16.49 7.58
C GLU A 124 7.04 16.57 6.28
N PHE A 125 5.91 15.87 6.20
CA PHE A 125 5.03 15.82 5.03
C PHE A 125 3.57 16.08 5.44
N PRO A 126 3.22 17.33 5.81
CA PRO A 126 1.89 17.66 6.34
C PRO A 126 0.75 17.47 5.33
N ASP A 127 1.07 17.42 4.03
CA ASP A 127 0.10 17.23 2.95
C ASP A 127 -0.24 15.75 2.69
N VAL A 128 0.46 14.81 3.33
CA VAL A 128 0.18 13.37 3.19
C VAL A 128 -1.06 13.01 4.04
N PRO A 129 -2.14 12.50 3.43
CA PRO A 129 -3.40 12.21 4.12
C PRO A 129 -3.35 10.90 4.91
N ASN A 130 -4.23 10.79 5.90
CA ASN A 130 -4.56 9.56 6.63
C ASN A 130 -3.35 8.73 7.06
N ILE A 131 -2.39 9.36 7.73
CA ILE A 131 -1.22 8.66 8.25
C ILE A 131 -1.61 7.89 9.51
N GLY A 132 -1.42 6.57 9.49
CA GLY A 132 -1.53 5.65 10.60
C GLY A 132 -0.20 4.96 10.91
N PHE A 133 -0.22 4.02 11.84
CA PHE A 133 0.94 3.18 12.16
C PHE A 133 0.51 1.74 12.47
N TYR A 134 1.50 0.84 12.47
CA TYR A 134 1.37 -0.53 12.94
C TYR A 134 2.55 -0.91 13.84
N GLU A 135 2.35 -1.95 14.65
CA GLU A 135 3.35 -2.44 15.59
C GLU A 135 4.09 -3.69 15.09
N GLY A 136 5.30 -3.85 15.61
CA GLY A 136 6.19 -4.97 15.32
C GLY A 136 7.17 -4.71 14.18
N LYS A 137 8.25 -5.48 14.16
CA LYS A 137 9.32 -5.38 13.16
C LYS A 137 9.73 -6.73 12.62
N GLY A 138 10.05 -6.75 11.35
CA GLY A 138 10.50 -7.97 10.69
C GLY A 138 9.42 -9.06 10.80
N GLU A 139 9.75 -10.20 11.41
CA GLU A 139 8.82 -11.31 11.58
C GLU A 139 7.74 -11.08 12.65
N GLU A 140 7.91 -10.08 13.51
CA GLU A 140 7.00 -9.78 14.62
C GLU A 140 5.88 -8.82 14.24
N ILE A 141 5.77 -8.44 12.95
CA ILE A 141 4.70 -7.55 12.49
C ILE A 141 3.34 -8.17 12.77
N GLN A 142 2.48 -7.40 13.43
CA GLN A 142 1.11 -7.82 13.75
C GLN A 142 0.18 -7.50 12.58
N TRP A 143 0.03 -8.45 11.65
CA TRP A 143 -0.77 -8.23 10.44
C TRP A 143 -2.27 -8.11 10.69
N ASN A 144 -2.86 -8.94 11.56
CA ASN A 144 -4.31 -8.90 11.79
C ASN A 144 -4.77 -7.53 12.32
N PRO A 145 -4.16 -6.94 13.37
CA PRO A 145 -4.54 -5.60 13.83
C PRO A 145 -4.37 -4.52 12.75
N LEU A 146 -3.32 -4.61 11.92
CA LEU A 146 -3.13 -3.68 10.82
C LEU A 146 -4.23 -3.86 9.75
N ILE A 147 -4.60 -5.09 9.40
CA ILE A 147 -5.70 -5.35 8.46
C ILE A 147 -7.01 -4.77 8.99
N GLU A 148 -7.36 -5.05 10.25
CA GLU A 148 -8.56 -4.49 10.90
C GLU A 148 -8.56 -2.97 10.86
N LYS A 149 -7.42 -2.35 11.15
CA LYS A 149 -7.25 -0.90 11.07
C LYS A 149 -7.43 -0.38 9.64
N ILE A 150 -6.84 -1.03 8.64
CA ILE A 150 -7.01 -0.65 7.23
C ILE A 150 -8.48 -0.71 6.83
N LEU A 151 -9.20 -1.77 7.19
CA LEU A 151 -10.61 -1.92 6.86
C LEU A 151 -11.46 -0.83 7.52
N LEU A 152 -11.19 -0.54 8.80
CA LEU A 152 -11.86 0.54 9.52
C LEU A 152 -11.59 1.91 8.89
N ASP A 153 -10.33 2.25 8.67
CA ASP A 153 -9.93 3.55 8.13
C ASP A 153 -10.44 3.74 6.68
N THR A 154 -10.58 2.65 5.92
CA THR A 154 -11.08 2.67 4.53
C THR A 154 -12.60 2.58 4.40
N GLU A 155 -13.31 2.39 5.52
CA GLU A 155 -14.77 2.18 5.61
C GLU A 155 -15.24 0.98 4.76
N LEU A 156 -14.39 -0.04 4.63
CA LEU A 156 -14.69 -1.25 3.87
C LEU A 156 -15.10 -2.38 4.82
N GLU A 157 -16.29 -2.96 4.58
CA GLU A 157 -16.82 -4.04 5.41
C GLU A 157 -16.32 -5.42 4.97
N MET A 158 -16.10 -6.30 5.95
CA MET A 158 -15.91 -7.73 5.73
C MET A 158 -17.27 -8.37 5.40
N VAL A 159 -17.66 -8.34 4.12
CA VAL A 159 -18.78 -9.16 3.62
C VAL A 159 -18.35 -10.61 3.52
#